data_AF-A0A118JSZ6-F1
#
_entry.id   AF-A0A118JSZ6-F1
#
_cell.length_a   1.000
_cell.length_b   1.000
_cell.length_c   1.000
_cell.angle_alpha   90.00
_cell.angle_beta   90.00
_cell.angle_gamma   90.00
#
_symmetry.space_group_name_H-M   'P 1'
#
loop_
_entity.id
_entity.type
_entity.pdbx_description
1 polymer ?
#
loop_
_entity_poly.entity_id
_entity_poly.type
_entity_poly.pdbx_seq_one_letter_code
_entity_poly.pdbx_strand_id
1 'polypeptide(L)'
;MAPKQRTPHANRNPDLIRGVGKFSRSKMYHKRGLWAIKAKHGGTFPHHEKKPAEAPVAVKPPKFYPADDVKKPLVNKRKAKPTKLRTGPFKINGVPLRRVNQSYVIATSTKVDIAGVNLEKFDDKYFSKQVEKKKKKGEGEFFEAEKEEKNQLPQEKKDDQKTLDAALVKLIECVPDLKSYLGARFSLKAGMKPHELVF
;
A
#
# COMPACT_ATOMS: atom_id res chain seq x y z
N MET A 1 -13.68 19.81 33.10
CA MET A 1 -12.33 19.75 32.49
C MET A 1 -12.37 18.79 31.31
N ALA A 2 -12.09 19.27 30.09
CA ALA A 2 -12.05 18.41 28.91
C ALA A 2 -10.97 17.31 29.07
N PRO A 3 -11.21 16.06 28.62
CA PRO A 3 -10.23 15.00 28.72
C PRO A 3 -8.98 15.37 27.91
N LYS A 4 -7.84 15.47 28.59
CA LYS A 4 -6.53 15.77 27.98
C LYS A 4 -6.27 14.77 26.85
N GLN A 5 -6.13 15.26 25.62
CA GLN A 5 -5.80 14.42 24.47
C GLN A 5 -4.54 13.61 24.78
N ARG A 6 -4.67 12.27 24.78
CA ARG A 6 -3.55 11.36 25.03
C ARG A 6 -2.64 11.38 23.80
N THR A 7 -1.49 12.04 23.91
CA THR A 7 -0.44 11.87 22.90
C THR A 7 0.08 10.42 22.96
N PRO A 8 0.25 9.75 21.80
CA PRO A 8 0.75 8.38 21.79
C PRO A 8 2.19 8.35 22.31
N HIS A 9 2.43 7.55 23.35
CA HIS A 9 3.76 7.45 23.95
C HIS A 9 4.68 6.61 23.05
N ALA A 10 5.82 7.18 22.63
CA ALA A 10 6.86 6.42 21.93
C ALA A 10 7.39 5.25 22.78
N ASN A 11 7.84 4.18 22.14
CA ASN A 11 8.37 2.99 22.82
C ASN A 11 9.61 3.37 23.64
N ARG A 12 9.56 3.18 24.97
CA ARG A 12 10.66 3.47 25.90
C ARG A 12 11.78 2.42 25.86
N ASN A 13 11.63 1.37 25.04
CA ASN A 13 12.65 0.36 24.74
C ASN A 13 12.97 0.37 23.24
N PRO A 14 14.06 1.01 22.78
CA PRO A 14 14.47 0.89 21.38
C PRO A 14 14.86 -0.55 21.07
N ASP A 15 14.65 -0.99 19.84
CA ASP A 15 15.05 -2.32 19.40
C ASP A 15 16.59 -2.41 19.29
N LEU A 16 17.17 -3.51 19.78
CA LEU A 16 18.56 -3.86 19.52
C LEU A 16 18.69 -4.53 18.16
N ILE A 17 17.80 -5.48 17.89
CA ILE A 17 17.55 -6.11 16.59
C ILE A 17 16.04 -6.30 16.46
N ARG A 18 15.54 -6.58 15.25
CA ARG A 18 14.10 -6.71 15.01
C ARG A 18 13.47 -7.78 15.91
N GLY A 19 12.59 -7.35 16.82
CA GLY A 19 11.90 -8.23 17.77
C GLY A 19 12.61 -8.41 19.13
N VAL A 20 13.80 -7.85 19.31
CA VAL A 20 14.53 -7.88 20.60
C VAL A 20 14.80 -6.46 21.06
N GLY A 21 14.22 -6.07 22.19
CA GLY A 21 14.45 -4.75 22.80
C GLY A 21 15.83 -4.64 23.44
N LYS A 22 16.39 -3.43 23.45
CA LYS A 22 17.71 -3.11 24.03
C LYS A 22 17.79 -3.31 25.54
N PHE A 23 16.69 -3.07 26.25
CA PHE A 23 16.61 -3.21 27.71
C PHE A 23 15.85 -4.47 28.11
N SER A 24 16.33 -5.14 29.16
CA SER A 24 15.67 -6.29 29.78
C SER A 24 14.35 -5.91 30.46
N ARG A 25 13.55 -6.93 30.79
CA ARG A 25 12.24 -6.76 31.46
C ARG A 25 12.36 -6.03 32.80
N SER A 26 13.37 -6.33 33.61
CA SER A 26 13.60 -5.68 34.91
C SER A 26 13.96 -4.20 34.77
N LYS A 27 14.89 -3.88 33.86
CA LYS A 27 15.26 -2.49 33.57
C LYS A 27 14.07 -1.69 33.02
N MET A 28 13.23 -2.32 32.20
CA MET A 28 12.00 -1.72 31.69
C MET A 28 10.92 -1.54 32.76
N TYR A 29 10.82 -2.45 33.72
CA TYR A 29 9.90 -2.35 34.86
C TYR A 29 10.16 -1.08 35.68
N HIS A 30 11.44 -0.78 35.94
CA HIS A 30 11.83 0.46 36.63
C HIS A 30 11.66 1.70 35.75
N LYS A 31 12.13 1.67 34.49
CA LYS A 31 11.98 2.81 33.56
C LYS A 31 10.54 3.19 33.23
N ARG A 32 9.61 2.23 33.27
CA ARG A 32 8.18 2.49 33.06
C ARG A 32 7.47 3.02 34.31
N GLY A 33 8.13 3.00 35.47
CA GLY A 33 7.51 3.34 36.75
C GLY A 33 6.43 2.33 37.18
N LEU A 34 6.45 1.12 36.61
CA LEU A 34 5.45 0.09 36.92
C LEU A 34 5.51 -0.32 38.40
N TRP A 35 6.70 -0.28 39.00
CA TRP A 35 6.90 -0.50 40.43
C TRP A 35 6.12 0.49 41.30
N ALA A 36 6.13 1.77 40.94
CA ALA A 36 5.44 2.82 41.69
C ALA A 36 3.91 2.71 41.53
N ILE A 37 3.45 2.35 40.33
CA ILE A 37 2.02 2.08 40.07
C ILE A 37 1.56 0.88 40.91
N LYS A 38 2.32 -0.22 40.89
CA LYS A 38 2.01 -1.43 41.66
C LYS A 38 1.97 -1.14 43.18
N ALA A 39 2.90 -0.32 43.68
CA ALA A 39 2.90 0.11 45.08
C ALA A 39 1.65 0.93 45.44
N LYS A 40 1.22 1.85 44.57
CA LYS A 40 0.01 2.66 44.77
C LYS A 40 -1.29 1.85 44.73
N HIS A 41 -1.29 0.67 44.11
CA HIS A 41 -2.46 -0.21 43.98
C HIS A 41 -2.32 -1.48 44.83
N GLY A 42 -1.76 -1.35 46.04
CA GLY A 42 -1.73 -2.43 47.03
C GLY A 42 -0.98 -3.68 46.57
N GLY A 43 0.07 -3.52 45.76
CA GLY A 43 0.85 -4.65 45.25
C GLY A 43 0.23 -5.32 44.01
N THR A 44 -0.88 -4.83 43.48
CA THR A 44 -1.51 -5.34 42.25
C THR A 44 -1.51 -4.27 41.16
N PHE A 45 -1.58 -4.70 39.89
CA PHE A 45 -1.76 -3.74 38.79
C PHE A 45 -3.24 -3.42 38.61
N PRO A 46 -3.59 -2.18 38.21
CA PRO A 46 -4.97 -1.83 37.85
C PRO A 46 -5.51 -2.79 36.80
N HIS A 47 -6.65 -3.42 37.10
CA HIS A 47 -7.39 -4.23 36.13
C HIS A 47 -8.64 -3.48 35.67
N HIS A 48 -8.94 -3.56 34.37
CA HIS A 48 -10.23 -3.12 33.85
C HIS A 48 -11.10 -4.37 33.72
N GLU A 49 -12.20 -4.41 34.45
CA GLU A 49 -13.19 -5.47 34.28
C GLU A 49 -13.67 -5.50 32.83
N LYS A 50 -13.68 -6.70 32.25
CA LYS A 50 -14.13 -6.90 30.88
C LYS A 50 -15.61 -6.49 30.83
N LYS A 51 -15.92 -5.43 30.08
CA LYS A 51 -17.30 -4.96 29.89
C LYS A 51 -18.18 -6.17 29.56
N PRO A 52 -19.26 -6.42 30.31
CA PRO A 52 -20.14 -7.57 30.06
C PRO A 52 -20.61 -7.50 28.61
N ALA A 53 -20.47 -8.61 27.90
CA ALA A 53 -20.97 -8.71 26.53
C ALA A 53 -22.48 -8.51 26.59
N GLU A 54 -22.98 -7.46 25.90
CA GLU A 54 -24.41 -7.23 25.72
C GLU A 54 -25.04 -8.51 25.16
N ALA A 55 -26.11 -8.99 25.79
CA ALA A 55 -26.78 -10.21 25.40
C ALA A 55 -27.16 -10.13 23.91
N PRO A 56 -26.83 -11.15 23.09
CA PRO A 56 -27.12 -11.11 21.67
C PRO A 56 -28.64 -11.01 21.46
N VAL A 57 -29.07 -10.02 20.68
CA VAL A 57 -30.46 -9.89 20.21
C VAL A 57 -30.88 -11.21 19.56
N ALA A 58 -32.05 -11.73 19.89
CA ALA A 58 -32.54 -13.03 19.41
C ALA A 58 -32.63 -13.07 17.88
N VAL A 59 -31.65 -13.70 17.24
CA VAL A 59 -31.62 -13.96 15.79
C VAL A 59 -32.53 -15.16 15.50
N LYS A 60 -33.56 -14.97 14.68
CA LYS A 60 -34.44 -16.08 14.24
C LYS A 60 -33.59 -17.13 13.50
N PRO A 61 -33.74 -18.44 13.78
CA PRO A 61 -32.94 -19.48 13.15
C PRO A 61 -33.20 -19.51 11.62
N PRO A 62 -32.18 -19.79 10.80
CA PRO A 62 -32.36 -19.98 9.38
C PRO A 62 -33.30 -21.16 9.12
N LYS A 63 -34.20 -21.03 8.14
CA LYS A 63 -35.14 -22.10 7.75
C LYS A 63 -34.44 -23.29 7.07
N PHE A 64 -33.24 -23.08 6.56
CA PHE A 64 -32.48 -24.06 5.80
C PHE A 64 -31.11 -24.29 6.44
N TYR A 65 -30.75 -25.56 6.64
CA TYR A 65 -29.43 -26.00 7.12
C TYR A 65 -28.77 -26.83 6.02
N PRO A 66 -27.52 -26.53 5.62
CA PRO A 66 -26.76 -27.42 4.75
C PRO A 66 -26.43 -28.72 5.51
N ALA A 67 -26.24 -29.83 4.77
CA ALA A 67 -25.87 -31.12 5.37
C ALA A 67 -24.45 -31.12 5.96
N ASP A 68 -23.55 -30.30 5.39
CA ASP A 68 -22.16 -30.18 5.81
C ASP A 68 -21.79 -28.72 6.12
N ASP A 69 -21.10 -28.52 7.23
CA ASP A 69 -20.52 -27.23 7.59
C ASP A 69 -19.11 -27.07 7.01
N VAL A 70 -18.88 -25.96 6.30
CA VAL A 70 -17.53 -25.59 5.86
C VAL A 70 -16.75 -24.99 7.03
N LYS A 71 -15.61 -25.59 7.36
CA LYS A 71 -14.72 -25.08 8.41
C LYS A 71 -14.32 -23.63 8.15
N LYS A 72 -14.52 -22.76 9.14
CA LYS A 72 -14.13 -21.34 9.08
C LYS A 72 -12.61 -21.21 8.86
N PRO A 73 -12.15 -20.45 7.84
CA PRO A 73 -10.73 -20.19 7.62
C PRO A 73 -10.09 -19.49 8.82
N LEU A 74 -8.81 -19.80 9.07
CA LEU A 74 -8.02 -19.13 10.11
C LEU A 74 -7.81 -17.64 9.77
N VAL A 75 -7.76 -16.78 10.79
CA VAL A 75 -7.54 -15.34 10.62
C VAL A 75 -6.13 -15.08 10.07
N ASN A 76 -6.05 -14.59 8.84
CA ASN A 76 -4.79 -14.20 8.22
C ASN A 76 -4.40 -12.76 8.63
N LYS A 77 -3.27 -12.60 9.32
CA LYS A 77 -2.73 -11.29 9.75
C LYS A 77 -1.82 -10.62 8.70
N ARG A 78 -1.63 -11.24 7.52
CA ARG A 78 -0.74 -10.71 6.48
C ARG A 78 -1.31 -9.42 5.90
N LYS A 79 -0.50 -8.36 5.90
CA LYS A 79 -0.78 -7.11 5.19
C LYS A 79 -0.25 -7.20 3.75
N ALA A 80 -1.06 -6.79 2.78
CA ALA A 80 -0.61 -6.69 1.40
C ALA A 80 0.47 -5.60 1.27
N LYS A 81 1.51 -5.87 0.47
CA LYS A 81 2.54 -4.88 0.16
C LYS A 81 2.11 -4.15 -1.13
N PRO A 82 1.84 -2.84 -1.08
CA PRO A 82 1.43 -2.11 -2.27
C PRO A 82 2.57 -2.06 -3.30
N THR A 83 2.20 -2.10 -4.58
CA THR A 83 3.14 -1.99 -5.69
C THR A 83 3.67 -0.56 -5.85
N LYS A 84 4.89 -0.41 -6.38
CA LYS A 84 5.52 0.91 -6.53
C LYS A 84 4.85 1.69 -7.67
N LEU A 85 4.63 2.97 -7.44
CA LEU A 85 4.21 3.92 -8.46
C LEU A 85 5.38 4.17 -9.42
N ARG A 86 5.12 4.11 -10.72
CA ARG A 86 6.09 4.40 -11.77
C ARG A 86 5.46 5.34 -12.78
N THR A 87 6.22 6.36 -13.16
CA THR A 87 5.95 7.19 -14.32
C THR A 87 7.23 7.26 -15.13
N GLY A 88 7.10 7.06 -16.44
CA GLY A 88 8.04 7.59 -17.40
C GLY A 88 7.32 8.77 -18.03
N PRO A 89 7.93 9.95 -18.22
CA PRO A 89 7.19 11.07 -18.79
C PRO A 89 6.54 10.64 -20.11
N PHE A 90 5.21 10.72 -20.18
CA PHE A 90 4.44 10.07 -21.25
C PHE A 90 4.86 10.60 -22.62
N LYS A 91 5.25 11.87 -22.67
CA LYS A 91 5.80 12.56 -23.85
C LYS A 91 7.13 11.98 -24.35
N ILE A 92 7.94 11.37 -23.48
CA ILE A 92 9.26 10.83 -23.82
C ILE A 92 9.16 9.36 -24.22
N ASN A 93 8.51 8.52 -23.42
CA ASN A 93 8.56 7.07 -23.59
C ASN A 93 7.19 6.37 -23.66
N GLY A 94 6.10 7.14 -23.67
CA GLY A 94 4.73 6.61 -23.78
C GLY A 94 4.27 5.79 -22.57
N VAL A 95 5.00 5.83 -21.45
CA VAL A 95 4.64 5.11 -20.23
C VAL A 95 3.71 5.98 -19.39
N PRO A 96 2.42 5.62 -19.21
CA PRO A 96 1.57 6.39 -18.30
C PRO A 96 1.92 6.10 -16.84
N LEU A 97 1.41 6.94 -15.93
CA LEU A 97 1.43 6.72 -14.50
C LEU A 97 0.75 5.38 -14.19
N ARG A 98 1.54 4.43 -13.68
CA ARG A 98 1.09 3.06 -13.44
C ARG A 98 1.75 2.44 -12.23
N ARG A 99 1.14 1.39 -11.70
CA ARG A 99 1.69 0.57 -10.62
C ARG A 99 2.46 -0.62 -11.20
N VAL A 100 3.69 -0.85 -10.74
CA VAL A 100 4.53 -1.97 -11.17
C VAL A 100 5.13 -2.68 -9.96
N ASN A 101 5.19 -4.01 -10.00
CA ASN A 101 5.84 -4.82 -8.98
C ASN A 101 7.37 -4.68 -9.08
N GLN A 102 8.03 -4.45 -7.95
CA GLN A 102 9.49 -4.30 -7.87
C GLN A 102 10.26 -5.49 -8.46
N SER A 103 9.70 -6.69 -8.39
CA SER A 103 10.37 -7.91 -8.90
C SER A 103 10.58 -7.90 -10.42
N TYR A 104 9.80 -7.09 -11.15
CA TYR A 104 9.88 -6.94 -12.60
C TYR A 104 10.56 -5.63 -13.03
N VAL A 105 11.31 -4.98 -12.13
CA VAL A 105 11.98 -3.71 -12.40
C VAL A 105 13.45 -3.83 -12.05
N ILE A 106 14.31 -3.51 -13.01
CA ILE A 106 15.74 -3.32 -12.78
C ILE A 106 15.93 -1.90 -12.25
N ALA A 107 16.57 -1.75 -11.08
CA ALA A 107 16.92 -0.44 -10.55
C ALA A 107 18.27 -0.03 -11.13
N THR A 108 18.33 1.09 -11.82
CA THR A 108 19.57 1.66 -12.34
C THR A 108 20.22 2.59 -11.33
N SER A 109 21.49 2.89 -11.53
CA SER A 109 22.30 3.78 -10.68
C SER A 109 21.93 5.26 -10.82
N THR A 110 21.31 5.65 -11.95
CA THR A 110 20.85 7.01 -12.25
C THR A 110 19.73 7.46 -11.30
N LYS A 111 19.90 8.63 -10.65
CA LYS A 111 18.93 9.21 -9.72
C LYS A 111 18.53 10.62 -10.16
N VAL A 112 17.25 10.91 -10.07
CA VAL A 112 16.67 12.25 -10.24
C VAL A 112 16.10 12.65 -8.90
N ASP A 113 16.31 13.90 -8.48
CA ASP A 113 15.70 14.42 -7.25
C ASP A 113 14.22 14.77 -7.49
N ILE A 114 13.34 14.27 -6.62
CA ILE A 114 11.86 14.29 -6.78
C ILE A 114 11.20 15.02 -5.59
N ALA A 115 11.96 15.69 -4.72
CA ALA A 115 11.46 16.27 -3.47
C ALA A 115 10.27 17.24 -3.64
N GLY A 116 10.10 17.87 -4.81
CA GLY A 116 9.02 18.82 -5.10
C GLY A 116 7.75 18.24 -5.75
N VAL A 117 7.66 16.93 -6.00
CA VAL A 117 6.50 16.35 -6.72
C VAL A 117 5.40 15.91 -5.74
N ASN A 118 4.18 16.43 -5.94
CA ASN A 118 3.03 16.07 -5.10
C ASN A 118 2.49 14.68 -5.46
N LEU A 119 2.40 13.79 -4.46
CA LEU A 119 1.99 12.39 -4.62
C LEU A 119 0.75 12.00 -3.79
N GLU A 120 0.18 12.92 -3.00
CA GLU A 120 -0.86 12.60 -2.01
C GLU A 120 -2.16 12.06 -2.64
N LYS A 121 -2.46 12.45 -3.88
CA LYS A 121 -3.64 12.01 -4.62
C LYS A 121 -3.57 10.54 -5.07
N PHE A 122 -2.37 9.97 -5.21
CA PHE A 122 -2.15 8.71 -5.93
C PHE A 122 -2.06 7.48 -5.00
N ASP A 123 -3.20 7.08 -4.43
CA ASP A 123 -3.33 5.85 -3.64
C ASP A 123 -3.63 4.61 -4.48
N ASP A 124 -3.54 3.40 -3.90
CA ASP A 124 -3.87 2.14 -4.60
C ASP A 124 -5.33 2.11 -5.09
N LYS A 125 -6.24 2.80 -4.38
CA LYS A 125 -7.64 2.92 -4.80
C LYS A 125 -7.78 3.63 -6.16
N TYR A 126 -6.94 4.61 -6.44
CA TYR A 126 -6.94 5.36 -7.71
C TYR A 126 -6.65 4.46 -8.92
N PHE A 127 -5.80 3.43 -8.73
CA PHE A 127 -5.42 2.50 -9.79
C PHE A 127 -6.28 1.23 -9.83
N SER A 128 -7.28 1.11 -8.94
CA SER A 128 -8.19 -0.02 -8.97
C SER A 128 -8.99 -0.04 -10.28
N LYS A 129 -9.09 -1.23 -10.90
CA LYS A 129 -9.92 -1.41 -12.09
C LYS A 129 -11.38 -1.23 -11.67
N GLN A 130 -12.10 -0.34 -12.35
CA GLN A 130 -13.54 -0.26 -12.18
C GLN A 130 -14.14 -1.59 -12.65
N VAL A 131 -14.70 -2.35 -11.70
CA VAL A 131 -15.43 -3.57 -11.99
C VAL A 131 -16.87 -3.16 -12.22
N GLU A 132 -17.28 -3.10 -13.49
CA GLU A 132 -18.69 -2.96 -13.81
C GLU A 132 -19.43 -4.17 -13.24
N LYS A 133 -20.47 -3.91 -12.45
CA LYS A 133 -21.35 -4.99 -11.96
C LYS A 133 -21.95 -5.65 -13.19
N LYS A 134 -21.66 -6.94 -13.40
CA LYS A 134 -22.31 -7.75 -14.44
C LYS A 134 -23.82 -7.58 -14.30
N LYS A 135 -24.45 -6.86 -15.23
CA LYS A 135 -25.90 -6.93 -15.41
C LYS A 135 -26.20 -8.39 -15.76
N LYS A 136 -27.23 -8.99 -15.15
CA LYS A 136 -27.73 -10.31 -15.57
C LYS A 136 -28.33 -10.14 -16.97
N LYS A 137 -27.51 -10.25 -18.00
CA LYS A 137 -27.96 -10.28 -19.39
C LYS A 137 -28.42 -11.69 -19.72
N GLY A 138 -29.59 -11.80 -20.36
CA GLY A 138 -30.08 -13.05 -20.95
C GLY A 138 -29.27 -13.42 -22.19
N GLU A 139 -29.40 -14.67 -22.62
CA GLU A 139 -28.58 -15.33 -23.65
C GLU A 139 -28.47 -14.54 -24.98
N GLY A 140 -29.47 -13.73 -25.34
CA GLY A 140 -29.51 -12.95 -26.57
C GLY A 140 -28.65 -11.68 -26.61
N GLU A 141 -28.29 -11.08 -25.47
CA GLU A 141 -27.50 -9.82 -25.43
C GLU A 141 -25.98 -10.08 -25.31
N PHE A 142 -25.56 -11.33 -25.42
CA PHE A 142 -24.17 -11.76 -25.27
C PHE A 142 -23.30 -11.46 -26.50
N PHE A 143 -23.90 -11.44 -27.71
CA PHE A 143 -23.19 -11.26 -28.98
C PHE A 143 -23.20 -9.82 -29.52
N GLU A 144 -24.05 -8.92 -29.02
CA GLU A 144 -24.06 -7.50 -29.45
C GLU A 144 -23.00 -6.63 -28.73
N ALA A 145 -22.43 -7.12 -27.63
CA ALA A 145 -21.44 -6.40 -26.82
C ALA A 145 -20.03 -6.32 -27.44
N GLU A 146 -19.77 -7.00 -28.57
CA GLU A 146 -18.45 -7.01 -29.21
C GLU A 146 -18.15 -5.73 -30.02
N LYS A 147 -19.15 -4.85 -30.23
CA LYS A 147 -18.99 -3.55 -30.90
C LYS A 147 -19.08 -2.33 -29.99
N GLU A 148 -19.09 -2.50 -28.67
CA GLU A 148 -19.11 -1.36 -27.74
C GLU A 148 -17.71 -0.73 -27.61
N GLU A 149 -17.65 0.52 -28.07
CA GLU A 149 -16.66 1.58 -27.91
C GLU A 149 -15.43 1.24 -27.06
N LYS A 150 -14.26 1.30 -27.71
CA LYS A 150 -12.93 1.34 -27.08
C LYS A 150 -12.98 2.21 -25.83
N ASN A 151 -12.92 1.60 -24.64
CA ASN A 151 -12.81 2.26 -23.33
C ASN A 151 -12.05 3.59 -23.42
N GLN A 152 -12.77 4.71 -23.53
CA GLN A 152 -12.13 6.01 -23.66
C GLN A 152 -11.48 6.35 -22.31
N LEU A 153 -10.18 6.65 -22.34
CA LEU A 153 -9.43 6.97 -21.13
C LEU A 153 -10.03 8.22 -20.46
N PRO A 154 -10.37 8.16 -19.15
CA PRO A 154 -10.93 9.28 -18.42
C PRO A 154 -10.07 10.54 -18.55
N GLN A 155 -10.71 11.68 -18.83
CA GLN A 155 -10.04 12.98 -19.01
C GLN A 155 -9.15 13.33 -17.80
N GLU A 156 -9.66 13.07 -16.59
CA GLU A 156 -8.98 13.33 -15.32
C GLU A 156 -7.59 12.68 -15.23
N LYS A 157 -7.44 11.44 -15.70
CA LYS A 157 -6.16 10.72 -15.69
C LYS A 157 -5.14 11.34 -16.64
N LYS A 158 -5.62 11.94 -17.75
CA LYS A 158 -4.76 12.63 -18.71
C LYS A 158 -4.24 13.94 -18.11
N ASP A 159 -5.07 14.67 -17.37
CA ASP A 159 -4.68 15.94 -16.79
C ASP A 159 -3.78 15.75 -15.56
N ASP A 160 -4.03 14.72 -14.75
CA ASP A 160 -3.12 14.28 -13.69
C ASP A 160 -1.73 13.87 -14.25
N GLN A 161 -1.70 13.22 -15.42
CA GLN A 161 -0.44 12.89 -16.08
C GLN A 161 0.31 14.14 -16.55
N LYS A 162 -0.38 15.08 -17.22
CA LYS A 162 0.25 16.31 -17.75
C LYS A 162 0.85 17.16 -16.64
N THR A 163 0.16 17.29 -15.51
CA THR A 163 0.62 18.08 -14.36
C THR A 163 1.89 17.50 -13.76
N LEU A 164 1.95 16.18 -13.55
CA LEU A 164 3.16 15.49 -13.08
C LEU A 164 4.31 15.56 -14.09
N ASP A 165 4.02 15.30 -15.37
CA ASP A 165 5.04 15.29 -16.42
C ASP A 165 5.66 16.68 -16.61
N ALA A 166 4.89 17.75 -16.45
CA ALA A 166 5.41 19.12 -16.54
C ALA A 166 6.49 19.41 -15.49
N ALA A 167 6.37 18.84 -14.28
CA ALA A 167 7.39 18.96 -13.24
C ALA A 167 8.61 18.06 -13.54
N LEU A 168 8.36 16.81 -13.97
CA LEU A 168 9.40 15.82 -14.21
C LEU A 168 10.26 16.13 -15.43
N VAL A 169 9.67 16.63 -16.51
CA VAL A 169 10.42 16.96 -17.75
C VAL A 169 11.44 18.05 -17.48
N LYS A 170 11.11 19.07 -16.68
CA LYS A 170 12.06 20.13 -16.30
C LYS A 170 13.28 19.55 -15.58
N LEU A 171 13.06 18.65 -14.63
CA LEU A 171 14.14 17.99 -13.88
C LEU A 171 15.00 17.09 -14.77
N ILE A 172 14.38 16.43 -15.74
CA ILE A 172 15.07 15.54 -16.68
C ILE A 172 15.92 16.32 -17.69
N GLU A 173 15.45 17.49 -18.13
CA GLU A 173 16.20 18.35 -19.04
C GLU A 173 17.42 18.99 -18.37
N CYS A 174 17.43 19.13 -17.04
CA CYS A 174 18.61 19.55 -16.29
C CYS A 174 19.75 18.51 -16.29
N VAL A 175 19.44 17.22 -16.53
CA VAL A 175 20.45 16.16 -16.57
C VAL A 175 20.84 15.89 -18.02
N PRO A 176 22.13 16.06 -18.40
CA PRO A 176 22.59 15.82 -19.76
C PRO A 176 22.21 14.42 -20.27
N ASP A 177 21.74 14.34 -21.52
CA ASP A 177 21.37 13.12 -22.25
C ASP A 177 20.29 12.22 -21.62
N LEU A 178 19.73 12.59 -20.47
CA LEU A 178 18.75 11.75 -19.76
C LEU A 178 17.44 11.62 -20.53
N LYS A 179 17.04 12.66 -21.27
CA LYS A 179 15.87 12.63 -22.15
C LYS A 179 16.03 11.59 -23.27
N SER A 180 17.22 11.49 -23.85
CA SER A 180 17.55 10.49 -24.88
C SER A 180 17.58 9.07 -24.27
N TYR A 181 18.22 8.93 -23.11
CA TYR A 181 18.27 7.67 -22.36
C TYR A 181 16.87 7.13 -22.04
N LEU A 182 15.96 7.97 -21.56
CA LEU A 182 14.59 7.57 -21.21
C LEU A 182 13.73 7.23 -22.43
N GLY A 183 14.01 7.83 -23.59
CA GLY A 183 13.35 7.49 -24.86
C GLY A 183 13.83 6.17 -25.45
N ALA A 184 15.07 5.77 -25.15
CA ALA A 184 15.64 4.51 -25.62
C ALA A 184 15.04 3.29 -24.91
N ARG A 185 14.83 2.19 -25.66
CA ARG A 185 14.37 0.91 -25.12
C ARG A 185 15.57 0.05 -24.76
N PHE A 186 15.58 -0.49 -23.53
CA PHE A 186 16.59 -1.45 -23.12
C PHE A 186 16.44 -2.76 -23.91
N SER A 187 17.54 -3.23 -24.49
CA SER A 187 17.66 -4.54 -25.14
C SER A 187 19.07 -5.06 -24.95
N LEU A 188 19.22 -6.37 -24.81
CA LEU A 188 20.53 -7.02 -24.80
C LEU A 188 20.93 -7.31 -26.24
N LYS A 189 22.13 -6.88 -26.63
CA LYS A 189 22.72 -7.25 -27.91
C LYS A 189 23.51 -8.55 -27.75
N ALA A 190 23.80 -9.21 -28.87
CA ALA A 190 24.68 -10.37 -28.88
C ALA A 190 26.01 -10.04 -28.17
N GLY A 191 26.45 -10.91 -27.27
CA GLY A 191 27.66 -10.73 -26.47
C GLY A 191 27.46 -9.98 -25.14
N MET A 192 26.33 -9.31 -24.89
CA MET A 192 26.05 -8.66 -23.61
C MET A 192 25.50 -9.67 -22.59
N LYS A 193 26.25 -9.91 -21.50
CA LYS A 193 25.83 -10.82 -20.42
C LYS A 193 25.30 -10.04 -19.23
N PRO A 194 24.05 -10.27 -18.77
CA PRO A 194 23.44 -9.48 -17.70
C PRO A 194 24.17 -9.48 -16.36
N HIS A 195 24.93 -10.54 -16.04
CA HIS A 195 25.71 -10.63 -14.80
C HIS A 195 27.00 -9.82 -14.83
N GLU A 196 27.45 -9.41 -16.02
CA GLU A 196 28.61 -8.51 -16.20
C GLU A 196 28.17 -7.04 -16.28
N LEU A 197 26.88 -6.78 -16.50
CA LEU A 197 26.33 -5.42 -16.58
C LEU A 197 26.13 -4.82 -15.19
N VAL A 198 26.55 -3.57 -15.02
CA VAL A 198 26.24 -2.74 -13.86
C VAL A 198 25.07 -1.83 -14.23
N PHE A 199 23.97 -1.96 -13.50
CA PHE A 199 22.75 -1.20 -13.72
C PHE A 199 22.72 0.05 -12.83
#